data_AF-A0A1Q3W8Y9-F1
#
_entry.id   AF-A0A1Q3W8Y9-F1
#
_cell.length_a   1.000
_cell.length_b   1.000
_cell.length_c   1.000
_cell.angle_alpha   90.00
_cell.angle_beta   90.00
_cell.angle_gamma   90.00
#
_symmetry.space_group_name_H-M   'P 1'
#
loop_
_entity.id
_entity.type
_entity.pdbx_description
1 polymer ?
#
loop_
_entity_poly.entity_id
_entity_poly.type
_entity_poly.pdbx_seq_one_letter_code
_entity_poly.pdbx_strand_id
1 'polypeptide(L)' 'MKRLHFNKMSFGKINYLLLIVGILLIALGYLCMLLDKEPYGFGTVGLTIAPIILVLGFVIELFAIMYRPSARR' A
#
# COMPACT_ATOMS: atom_id res chain seq x y z
N MET A 1 17.71 -38.10 3.39
CA MET A 1 16.52 -37.33 2.95
C MET A 1 16.59 -35.92 3.54
N LYS A 2 16.89 -34.90 2.73
CA LYS A 2 16.92 -33.50 3.20
C LYS A 2 15.48 -33.04 3.44
N ARG A 3 15.14 -32.65 4.67
CA ARG A 3 13.84 -32.03 4.98
C ARG A 3 13.75 -30.72 4.20
N LEU A 4 12.73 -30.58 3.34
CA LEU A 4 12.37 -29.28 2.78
C LEU A 4 11.91 -28.39 3.95
N HIS A 5 12.68 -27.35 4.24
CA HIS A 5 12.25 -26.30 5.15
C HIS A 5 11.23 -25.44 4.41
N PHE A 6 9.94 -25.68 4.67
CA PHE A 6 8.89 -24.73 4.28
C PHE A 6 9.13 -23.45 5.07
N ASN A 7 9.68 -22.47 4.37
CA ASN A 7 10.03 -21.18 4.92
C ASN A 7 8.76 -20.53 5.47
N LYS A 8 8.76 -20.20 6.76
CA LYS A 8 7.66 -19.46 7.38
C LYS A 8 7.68 -18.07 6.76
N MET A 9 6.64 -17.68 6.03
CA MET A 9 6.56 -16.35 5.42
C MET A 9 6.83 -15.27 6.47
N SER A 10 7.58 -14.23 6.10
CA SER A 10 8.02 -13.16 7.00
C SER A 10 6.86 -12.40 7.64
N PHE A 11 5.68 -12.39 6.99
CA PHE A 11 4.48 -11.70 7.45
C PHE A 11 3.24 -12.61 7.43
N GLY A 12 2.21 -12.23 8.19
CA GLY A 12 0.91 -12.92 8.21
C GLY A 12 0.02 -12.56 7.02
N LYS A 13 -1.06 -13.33 6.81
CA LYS A 13 -2.03 -13.08 5.72
C LYS A 13 -2.60 -11.65 5.73
N ILE A 14 -2.88 -11.12 6.93
CA ILE A 14 -3.43 -9.76 7.10
C ILE A 14 -2.42 -8.70 6.65
N ASN A 15 -1.15 -8.86 7.00
CA ASN A 15 -0.10 -7.96 6.54
C ASN A 15 -0.03 -7.92 5.01
N TYR A 16 -0.02 -9.07 4.35
CA TYR A 16 0.01 -9.13 2.89
C TYR A 16 -1.22 -8.48 2.26
N LEU A 17 -2.40 -8.65 2.85
CA LEU A 17 -3.61 -7.97 2.38
C LEU A 17 -3.47 -6.44 2.51
N LEU A 18 -2.97 -5.95 3.65
CA LEU A 18 -2.76 -4.52 3.87
C LEU A 18 -1.71 -3.93 2.91
N LEU A 19 -0.62 -4.66 2.63
CA LEU A 19 0.37 -4.27 1.61
C LEU A 19 -0.26 -4.19 0.20
N ILE A 20 -1.13 -5.13 -0.17
CA ILE A 20 -1.79 -5.05 -1.48
C ILE A 20 -2.71 -3.82 -1.54
N VAL A 21 -3.45 -3.54 -0.46
CA VAL A 21 -4.32 -2.38 -0.38
C VAL A 21 -3.53 -1.07 -0.43
N GLY A 22 -2.39 -0.97 0.27
CA GLY A 22 -1.52 0.20 0.25
C GLY A 22 -0.97 0.49 -1.15
N ILE A 23 -0.45 -0.54 -1.84
CA ILE A 23 0.01 -0.45 -3.23
C ILE A 23 -1.12 0.01 -4.17
N LEU A 24 -2.33 -0.54 -4.03
CA LEU A 24 -3.48 -0.14 -4.85
C LEU A 24 -3.86 1.32 -4.62
N LEU A 25 -3.80 1.82 -3.38
CA LEU A 25 -4.03 3.23 -3.09
C LEU A 25 -2.94 4.12 -3.68
N ILE A 26 -1.69 3.71 -3.61
CA ILE A 26 -0.59 4.46 -4.23
C ILE A 26 -0.79 4.53 -5.75
N ALA A 27 -1.11 3.40 -6.39
CA ALA A 27 -1.43 3.35 -7.80
C ALA A 27 -2.63 4.26 -8.14
N LEU A 28 -3.67 4.25 -7.32
CA LEU A 28 -4.85 5.12 -7.49
C LEU A 28 -4.47 6.60 -7.40
N GLY A 29 -3.60 6.98 -6.47
CA GLY A 29 -3.10 8.36 -6.35
C GLY A 29 -2.40 8.82 -7.64
N TYR A 30 -1.50 8.00 -8.19
CA TYR A 30 -0.86 8.30 -9.47
C TYR A 30 -1.85 8.30 -10.66
N LEU A 31 -2.83 7.41 -10.66
CA LEU A 31 -3.89 7.42 -11.67
C LEU A 31 -4.73 8.70 -11.60
N CYS A 32 -5.04 9.21 -10.41
CA CYS A 32 -5.72 10.48 -10.24
C CYS A 32 -4.91 11.65 -10.80
N MET A 33 -3.59 11.67 -10.63
CA MET A 33 -2.70 12.67 -11.27
C MET A 33 -2.73 12.53 -12.80
N LEU A 34 -2.64 11.31 -13.31
CA LEU A 34 -2.61 11.03 -14.75
C LEU A 34 -3.93 11.42 -15.45
N LEU A 35 -5.06 11.25 -14.78
CA LEU A 35 -6.39 11.52 -15.32
C LEU A 35 -6.86 12.97 -15.09
N ASP A 36 -6.08 13.79 -14.39
CA ASP A 36 -6.39 15.20 -14.24
C ASP A 36 -6.29 15.89 -15.61
N LYS A 37 -7.31 16.69 -15.94
CA LYS A 37 -7.47 17.32 -17.26
C LYS A 37 -6.67 18.61 -17.39
N GLU A 38 -6.22 19.17 -16.26
CA GLU A 38 -5.38 20.35 -16.27
C GLU A 38 -3.97 20.03 -16.78
N PRO A 39 -3.29 20.98 -17.45
CA PRO A 39 -1.93 20.78 -17.93
C PRO A 39 -1.01 20.29 -16.81
N TYR A 40 -0.26 19.22 -17.10
CA TYR A 40 0.66 18.59 -16.15
C TYR A 40 0.02 18.05 -14.85
N GLY A 41 -1.31 17.93 -14.81
CA GLY A 41 -2.04 17.53 -13.62
C GLY A 41 -2.05 18.60 -12.51
N PHE A 42 -1.94 19.87 -12.88
CA PHE A 42 -1.98 21.00 -11.94
C PHE A 42 -3.40 21.40 -11.49
N GLY A 43 -4.38 20.54 -11.73
CA GLY A 43 -5.72 20.71 -11.19
C GLY A 43 -5.77 20.36 -9.71
N THR A 44 -6.90 20.68 -9.08
CA THR A 44 -7.12 20.37 -7.65
C THR A 44 -7.01 18.88 -7.36
N VAL A 45 -7.39 18.03 -8.32
CA VAL A 45 -7.33 16.57 -8.17
C VAL A 45 -5.87 16.10 -8.14
N GLY A 46 -5.04 16.53 -9.09
CA GLY A 46 -3.64 16.15 -9.19
C GLY A 46 -2.76 16.78 -8.11
N LEU A 47 -3.01 18.03 -7.71
CA LEU A 47 -2.18 18.73 -6.70
C LEU A 47 -2.59 18.50 -5.25
N THR A 48 -3.87 18.23 -4.98
CA THR A 48 -4.37 18.11 -3.59
C THR A 48 -4.84 16.71 -3.28
N ILE A 49 -5.78 16.19 -4.08
CA ILE A 49 -6.43 14.90 -3.78
C ILE A 49 -5.46 13.73 -3.96
N ALA A 50 -4.72 13.70 -5.06
CA ALA A 50 -3.80 12.62 -5.35
C ALA A 50 -2.65 12.51 -4.33
N PRO A 51 -1.98 13.60 -3.90
CA PRO A 51 -0.99 13.52 -2.82
C PRO A 51 -1.57 13.02 -1.50
N ILE A 52 -2.80 13.38 -1.15
CA ILE A 52 -3.47 12.86 0.06
C ILE A 52 -3.67 11.35 -0.05
N ILE A 53 -4.14 10.86 -1.20
CA ILE A 53 -4.32 9.42 -1.44
C ILE A 53 -2.97 8.69 -1.36
N LEU A 54 -1.91 9.26 -1.95
CA LEU A 54 -0.56 8.70 -1.90
C LEU A 54 -0.06 8.57 -0.46
N VAL A 55 -0.19 9.63 0.35
CA VAL A 55 0.21 9.61 1.76
C VAL A 55 -0.56 8.54 2.53
N LEU A 56 -1.87 8.42 2.33
CA LEU A 56 -2.67 7.36 2.96
C LEU A 56 -2.19 5.96 2.56
N GLY A 57 -1.87 5.75 1.28
CA GLY A 57 -1.30 4.50 0.79
C GLY A 57 0.03 4.17 1.48
N PHE A 58 0.95 5.13 1.58
CA PHE A 58 2.21 4.95 2.30
C PHE A 58 2.03 4.70 3.80
N VAL A 59 1.09 5.38 4.45
CA VAL A 59 0.77 5.13 5.87
C VAL A 59 0.27 3.70 6.07
N ILE A 60 -0.56 3.20 5.15
CA ILE A 60 -1.05 1.82 5.18
C ILE A 60 0.09 0.83 4.97
N GLU A 61 1.03 1.08 4.06
CA GLU A 61 2.24 0.25 3.88
C GLU A 61 3.06 0.17 5.18
N LEU A 62 3.33 1.32 5.79
CA LEU A 62 4.08 1.39 7.04
C LEU A 62 3.34 0.62 8.16
N PHE A 63 2.03 0.80 8.26
CA PHE A 63 1.22 0.08 9.24
C PHE A 63 1.19 -1.42 8.94
N ALA A 64 1.10 -1.84 7.68
CA ALA A 64 1.07 -3.23 7.26
C ALA A 64 2.36 -3.96 7.64
N ILE A 65 3.51 -3.31 7.50
CA ILE A 65 4.83 -3.85 7.88
C ILE A 65 4.95 -3.92 9.41
N MET A 66 4.47 -2.90 10.12
CA MET A 66 4.54 -2.83 11.58
C MET A 66 3.51 -3.72 12.28
N TYR A 67 2.41 -4.07 11.60
CA TYR A 67 1.34 -4.88 12.14
C TYR A 67 1.88 -6.25 12.55
N ARG A 68 1.96 -6.52 13.84
CA ARG A 68 2.27 -7.85 14.35
C ARG A 68 0.97 -8.43 14.88
N PRO A 69 0.36 -9.44 14.24
CA PRO A 69 -0.80 -10.09 14.83
C PRO A 69 -0.34 -10.63 16.19
N SER A 70 -0.92 -10.08 17.26
CA SER A 70 -0.63 -10.54 18.63
C SER A 70 -0.82 -12.03 18.64
N ALA A 71 0.25 -12.75 18.96
CA ALA A 71 0.28 -14.20 18.96
C ALA A 71 -0.97 -14.69 19.70
N ARG A 72 -1.86 -15.37 18.98
CA ARG A 72 -2.75 -16.33 19.60
C ARG A 72 -1.80 -17.32 20.28
N ARG A 73 -1.71 -17.22 21.61
CA ARG A 73 -1.01 -18.21 22.45
C ARG A 73 -1.51 -19.61 22.12
#